data_AF-A0A7X2LHI0-F1
#
_entry.id   AF-A0A7X2LHI0-F1
#
_cell.length_a   1.000
_cell.length_b   1.000
_cell.length_c   1.000
_cell.angle_alpha   90.00
_cell.angle_beta   90.00
_cell.angle_gamma   90.00
#
_symmetry.space_group_name_H-M   'P 1'
#
loop_
_entity.id
_entity.type
_entity.pdbx_description
1 polymer ?
#
loop_
_entity_poly.entity_id
_entity_poly.type
_entity_poly.pdbx_seq_one_letter_code
_entity_poly.pdbx_strand_id
1 'polypeptide(L)'
;MKNKAAQPVAQAELSLVDAIDNIQCPLLKAQALLAMTFGEPGEAFRSMGGDYQDRVFWTISDLVTEATKAVTEMAALEGVQA
;
A
#
# COMPACT_ATOMS: atom_id res chain seq x y z
N MET A 1 14.52 -40.87 -19.27
CA MET A 1 14.37 -39.73 -18.34
C MET A 1 14.13 -38.48 -19.17
N LYS A 2 12.91 -37.93 -19.17
CA LYS A 2 12.57 -36.74 -19.96
C LYS A 2 12.93 -35.52 -19.12
N ASN A 3 13.96 -34.77 -19.54
CA ASN A 3 14.31 -33.49 -18.93
C ASN A 3 13.12 -32.53 -19.11
N LYS A 4 12.44 -32.23 -18.01
CA LYS A 4 11.41 -31.20 -17.94
C LYS A 4 12.15 -29.87 -17.93
N ALA A 5 12.22 -29.23 -19.09
CA ALA A 5 12.78 -27.88 -19.21
C ALA A 5 12.04 -26.97 -18.21
N ALA A 6 12.80 -26.40 -17.27
CA ALA A 6 12.30 -25.35 -16.40
C ALA A 6 11.90 -24.19 -17.30
N GLN A 7 10.59 -23.93 -17.38
CA GLN A 7 10.08 -22.73 -18.02
C GLN A 7 10.69 -21.51 -17.31
N PRO A 8 11.19 -20.50 -18.04
CA PRO A 8 11.58 -19.25 -17.41
C PRO A 8 10.33 -18.68 -16.74
N VAL A 9 10.42 -18.43 -15.43
CA VAL A 9 9.42 -17.66 -14.69
C VAL A 9 9.37 -16.30 -15.38
N ALA A 10 8.31 -16.05 -16.14
CA ALA A 10 8.09 -14.76 -16.76
C ALA A 10 8.03 -13.74 -15.61
N GLN A 11 9.09 -12.93 -15.47
CA GLN A 11 9.01 -11.71 -14.69
C GLN A 11 7.93 -10.89 -15.38
N ALA A 12 6.74 -10.85 -14.78
CA ALA A 12 5.67 -9.99 -15.26
C ALA A 12 6.23 -8.56 -15.22
N GLU A 13 6.43 -7.95 -16.38
CA GLU A 13 6.74 -6.54 -16.47
C GLU A 13 5.58 -5.81 -15.79
N LEU A 14 5.84 -5.21 -14.62
CA LEU A 14 4.86 -4.41 -13.92
C LEU A 14 4.51 -3.24 -14.84
N SER A 15 3.25 -3.16 -15.30
CA SER A 15 2.86 -2.06 -16.16
C SER A 15 2.79 -0.77 -15.34
N LEU A 16 2.91 0.40 -16.00
CA LEU A 16 2.72 1.69 -15.34
C LEU A 16 1.33 1.78 -14.66
N VAL A 17 0.33 1.13 -15.24
CA VAL A 17 -1.03 1.05 -14.67
C VAL A 17 -1.02 0.24 -13.36
N ASP A 18 -0.37 -0.92 -13.34
CA ASP A 18 -0.24 -1.73 -12.12
C ASP A 18 0.56 -1.00 -11.03
N ALA A 19 1.59 -0.24 -11.43
CA ALA A 19 2.38 0.57 -10.50
C ALA A 19 1.53 1.68 -9.85
N ILE A 20 0.69 2.37 -10.62
CA ILE A 20 -0.25 3.37 -10.11
C ILE A 20 -1.26 2.72 -9.16
N ASP A 21 -1.83 1.57 -9.52
CA ASP A 21 -2.77 0.86 -8.66
C ASP A 21 -2.13 0.44 -7.32
N ASN A 22 -0.86 0.00 -7.35
CA ASN A 22 -0.10 -0.37 -6.16
C ASN A 22 0.20 0.84 -5.25
N ILE A 23 0.27 2.06 -5.79
CA ILE A 23 0.38 3.29 -5.00
C ILE A 23 -0.99 3.68 -4.43
N GLN A 24 -2.04 3.65 -5.26
CA GLN A 24 -3.36 4.14 -4.89
C GLN A 24 -4.09 3.24 -3.90
N CYS A 25 -3.95 1.93 -4.02
CA CYS A 25 -4.63 0.95 -3.17
C CYS A 25 -4.37 1.17 -1.66
N PRO A 26 -3.11 1.24 -1.18
CA PRO A 26 -2.84 1.50 0.23
C PRO A 26 -3.30 2.91 0.69
N LEU A 27 -3.18 3.92 -0.18
CA LEU A 27 -3.65 5.28 0.14
C LEU A 27 -5.16 5.34 0.33
N LEU A 28 -5.93 4.68 -0.54
CA LEU A 28 -7.39 4.60 -0.43
C LEU A 28 -7.81 3.88 0.85
N LYS A 29 -7.11 2.80 1.23
CA LYS A 29 -7.35 2.11 2.52
C LYS A 29 -7.07 3.02 3.71
N ALA A 30 -5.99 3.80 3.67
CA ALA A 30 -5.65 4.75 4.73
C ALA A 30 -6.70 5.87 4.84
N GLN A 31 -7.15 6.41 3.70
CA GLN A 31 -8.22 7.41 3.64
C GLN A 31 -9.54 6.87 4.18
N ALA A 32 -9.91 5.64 3.81
CA ALA A 32 -11.13 5.01 4.33
C ALA A 32 -11.07 4.84 5.85
N LEU A 33 -9.93 4.37 6.38
CA LEU A 33 -9.75 4.21 7.82
C LEU A 33 -9.83 5.56 8.56
N LEU A 34 -9.18 6.59 8.02
CA LEU A 34 -9.30 7.96 8.54
C LEU A 34 -10.76 8.44 8.52
N ALA A 35 -11.48 8.29 7.41
CA ALA A 35 -12.88 8.71 7.29
C ALA A 35 -13.79 7.97 8.29
N MET A 36 -13.56 6.69 8.53
CA MET A 36 -14.31 5.91 9.53
C MET A 36 -14.05 6.39 10.96
N THR A 37 -12.83 6.83 11.24
CA THR A 37 -12.43 7.28 12.58
C THR A 37 -12.75 8.76 12.84
N PHE A 38 -12.90 9.57 11.78
CA PHE A 38 -13.13 11.01 11.84
C PHE A 38 -14.60 11.43 11.60
N GLY A 39 -15.57 10.56 11.89
CA GLY A 39 -16.99 10.93 11.96
C GLY A 39 -17.30 11.73 13.23
N GLU A 40 -18.17 12.75 13.12
CA GLU A 40 -18.57 13.73 14.16
C GLU A 40 -17.47 14.13 15.17
N PRO A 41 -16.94 15.35 15.07
CA PRO A 41 -15.63 15.80 15.61
C PRO A 41 -14.53 14.76 16.02
N GLY A 42 -14.52 13.56 15.45
CA GLY A 42 -13.64 12.45 15.85
C GLY A 42 -14.12 11.68 17.10
N GLU A 43 -15.41 11.74 17.46
CA GLU A 43 -15.99 10.98 18.57
C GLU A 43 -15.84 9.47 18.38
N ALA A 44 -15.96 9.00 17.14
CA ALA A 44 -15.72 7.59 16.81
C ALA A 44 -14.30 7.15 17.20
N PHE A 45 -13.28 7.95 16.89
CA PHE A 45 -11.90 7.68 17.30
C PHE A 45 -11.70 7.80 18.83
N ARG A 46 -12.19 8.88 19.43
CA ARG A 46 -12.01 9.17 20.87
C ARG A 46 -12.68 8.14 21.78
N SER A 47 -13.75 7.51 21.30
CA SER A 47 -14.46 6.45 22.03
C SER A 47 -13.82 5.07 21.88
N MET A 48 -12.83 4.90 20.99
CA MET A 48 -12.05 3.66 20.90
C MET A 48 -11.13 3.51 22.12
N GLY A 49 -10.94 2.27 22.58
CA GLY A 49 -9.90 1.98 23.57
C GLY A 49 -8.49 2.32 23.03
N GLY A 50 -7.58 2.70 23.93
CA GLY A 50 -6.23 3.16 23.57
C GLY A 50 -5.48 2.21 22.62
N ASP A 51 -5.51 0.91 22.88
CA ASP A 51 -4.89 -0.10 22.01
C ASP A 51 -5.44 -0.10 20.57
N TYR A 52 -6.72 0.23 20.39
CA TYR A 52 -7.33 0.34 19.06
C TYR A 52 -6.96 1.66 18.38
N GLN A 53 -6.88 2.76 19.13
CA GLN A 53 -6.38 4.03 18.61
C GLN A 53 -4.94 3.89 18.11
N ASP A 54 -4.08 3.25 18.89
CA ASP A 54 -2.69 2.97 18.51
C ASP A 54 -2.63 2.08 17.26
N ARG A 55 -3.44 1.02 17.19
CA ARG A 55 -3.52 0.17 15.99
C ARG A 55 -3.95 0.94 14.76
N VAL A 56 -4.90 1.88 14.87
CA VAL A 56 -5.31 2.73 13.76
C VAL A 56 -4.11 3.54 13.25
N PHE A 57 -3.35 4.18 14.15
CA PHE A 57 -2.16 4.95 13.76
C PHE A 57 -1.07 4.08 13.14
N TRP A 58 -0.78 2.92 13.73
CA TRP A 58 0.20 1.99 13.16
C TRP A 58 -0.23 1.48 11.78
N THR A 59 -1.52 1.14 11.61
CA THR A 59 -2.06 0.69 10.33
C THR A 59 -1.95 1.77 9.26
N ILE A 60 -2.26 3.03 9.60
CA ILE A 60 -2.09 4.16 8.68
C ILE A 60 -0.61 4.33 8.30
N SER A 61 0.29 4.27 9.29
CA SER A 61 1.74 4.36 9.05
C SER A 61 2.25 3.27 8.10
N ASP A 62 1.79 2.02 8.28
CA ASP A 62 2.16 0.89 7.43
C ASP A 62 1.66 1.08 5.99
N LEU A 63 0.42 1.52 5.81
CA LEU A 63 -0.17 1.80 4.50
C LEU A 63 0.58 2.94 3.77
N VAL A 64 0.94 4.01 4.49
CA VAL A 64 1.75 5.09 3.91
C VAL A 64 3.14 4.59 3.51
N THR A 65 3.73 3.71 4.33
CA THR A 65 5.02 3.09 4.01
C THR A 65 4.93 2.19 2.77
N GLU A 66 3.85 1.42 2.64
CA GLU A 66 3.56 0.59 1.46
C GLU A 66 3.42 1.45 0.19
N ALA A 67 2.64 2.52 0.24
CA ALA A 67 2.50 3.47 -0.87
C ALA A 67 3.86 4.09 -1.28
N THR A 68 4.69 4.44 -0.30
CA THR A 68 6.02 5.03 -0.54
C THR A 68 6.97 4.05 -1.23
N LYS A 69 6.91 2.76 -0.86
CA LYS A 69 7.67 1.70 -1.54
C LYS A 69 7.22 1.56 -2.99
N ALA A 70 5.91 1.53 -3.23
CA ALA A 70 5.36 1.45 -4.59
C ALA A 70 5.76 2.65 -5.46
N VAL A 71 5.82 3.87 -4.90
CA VAL A 71 6.36 5.06 -5.60
C VAL A 71 7.82 4.87 -5.98
N THR A 72 8.63 4.31 -5.07
CA THR A 72 10.06 4.06 -5.32
C THR A 72 10.26 3.02 -6.43
N GLU A 73 9.44 1.97 -6.43
CA GLU A 73 9.44 0.95 -7.47
C GLU A 73 9.00 1.53 -8.82
N MET A 74 7.97 2.37 -8.85
CA MET A 74 7.54 3.08 -10.05
C MET A 74 8.62 4.01 -10.61
N ALA A 75 9.30 4.78 -9.76
CA ALA A 75 10.40 5.65 -10.16
C ALA A 75 11.58 4.87 -10.77
N ALA A 76 11.86 3.67 -10.24
CA ALA A 76 12.86 2.76 -10.81
C ALA A 76 12.46 2.25 -12.21
N LEU A 77 11.17 2.10 -12.50
CA LEU A 77 10.66 1.72 -13.83
C LEU A 77 10.81 2.86 -14.86
N GLU A 78 10.66 4.12 -14.44
CA GLU A 78 10.81 5.29 -15.32
C GLU A 78 12.28 5.67 -15.62
N GLY A 79 13.26 4.96 -15.04
CA GLY A 79 14.68 5.22 -15.26
C GLY A 79 15.18 6.54 -14.64
N VAL A 80 14.40 7.14 -13.74
CA VAL A 80 14.80 8.36 -13.03
C VAL A 80 15.73 7.97 -11.89
N GLN A 81 17.03 8.15 -12.09
CA GLN A 81 17.97 8.30 -10.99
C GLN A 81 17.58 9.57 -10.23
N ALA A 82 17.23 9.42 -8.94
CA ALA A 82 17.01 10.53 -8.03
C ALA A 82 18.24 11.46 -7.95
#